data_AF-A0A1D1VQX2-F1
#
_entry.id   AF-A0A1D1VQX2-F1
#
_cell.length_a   1.000
_cell.length_b   1.000
_cell.length_c   1.000
_cell.angle_alpha   90.00
_cell.angle_beta   90.00
_cell.angle_gamma   90.00
#
_symmetry.space_group_name_H-M   'P 1'
#
loop_
_entity.id
_entity.type
_entity.pdbx_description
1 polymer ?
#
loop_
_entity_poly.entity_id
_entity_poly.type
_entity_poly.pdbx_seq_one_letter_code
_entity_poly.pdbx_strand_id
1 'polypeptide(L)'
;MHQSGFGYEKRPGRTPDFVGAKHVLALTQSQSSMTHSYTVMMCVPPGVRKFLPVLFITLQEPNEIFGRLVKKSMFKASNLYVTASTSGKITMELYSFFPHTNQRCIFLADSLSTFSDQETVEGVKPEELEHEMITIPPKVAGQIQPLDVLCFPMFTGCFRKVTNWIFLNNQPAQVHHRYVILKMHSLIY
;
A
#
# COMPACT_ATOMS: atom_id res chain seq x y z
N MET A 1 -1.99 8.16 -9.67
CA MET A 1 -2.05 7.46 -8.36
C MET A 1 -0.77 6.67 -8.16
N HIS A 2 -0.52 6.02 -7.04
CA HIS A 2 0.65 5.14 -6.93
C HIS A 2 0.45 4.01 -5.91
N GLN A 3 1.05 2.87 -6.24
CA GLN A 3 1.00 1.64 -5.49
C GLN A 3 2.34 1.38 -4.80
N SER A 4 2.35 1.36 -3.47
CA SER A 4 3.57 1.06 -2.70
C SER A 4 3.43 -0.25 -1.92
N GLY A 5 4.47 -1.07 -1.97
CA GLY A 5 4.57 -2.30 -1.19
C GLY A 5 4.93 -2.02 0.27
N PHE A 6 4.24 -2.69 1.19
CA PHE A 6 4.47 -2.63 2.63
C PHE A 6 4.74 -4.04 3.17
N GLY A 7 5.91 -4.25 3.78
CA GLY A 7 6.15 -5.44 4.59
C GLY A 7 5.21 -5.50 5.80
N TYR A 8 4.76 -6.69 6.17
CA TYR A 8 3.95 -6.92 7.37
C TYR A 8 4.74 -6.57 8.64
N GLU A 9 6.02 -6.89 8.68
CA GLU A 9 6.95 -6.42 9.69
C GLU A 9 8.06 -5.58 9.03
N LYS A 10 8.18 -4.31 9.43
CA LYS A 10 9.25 -3.42 8.93
C LYS A 10 10.40 -3.36 9.93
N ARG A 11 11.61 -3.61 9.44
CA ARG A 11 12.86 -3.41 10.19
C ARG A 11 13.73 -2.36 9.49
N PRO A 12 14.57 -1.63 10.24
CA PRO A 12 15.62 -0.83 9.63
C PRO A 12 16.54 -1.75 8.82
N GLY A 13 16.93 -1.34 7.61
CA GLY A 13 17.92 -2.07 6.82
C GLY A 13 19.35 -1.94 7.35
N ARG A 14 19.53 -1.32 8.52
CA ARG A 14 20.81 -1.15 9.21
C ARG A 14 20.64 -1.59 10.66
N THR A 15 21.59 -2.38 11.13
CA THR A 15 21.65 -2.86 12.51
C THR A 15 22.87 -2.23 13.17
N PRO A 16 22.84 -1.92 14.48
CA PRO A 16 24.03 -1.48 15.21
C PRO A 16 24.98 -2.67 15.43
N ASP A 17 25.57 -3.16 14.34
CA ASP A 17 26.59 -4.20 14.31
C ASP A 17 27.83 -3.66 13.59
N PHE A 18 28.95 -4.37 13.67
CA PHE A 18 30.19 -3.99 13.01
C PHE A 18 30.03 -4.01 11.48
N VAL A 19 30.60 -3.00 10.83
CA VAL A 19 30.65 -2.92 9.36
C VAL A 19 31.39 -4.15 8.83
N GLY A 20 30.74 -4.91 7.93
CA GLY A 20 31.28 -6.15 7.37
C GLY A 20 30.82 -7.44 8.07
N ALA A 21 30.00 -7.35 9.12
CA ALA A 21 29.36 -8.51 9.72
C ALA A 21 28.52 -9.27 8.68
N LYS A 22 28.84 -10.56 8.45
CA LYS A 22 28.15 -11.41 7.47
C LYS A 22 26.78 -11.89 7.94
N HIS A 23 26.63 -12.08 9.25
CA HIS A 23 25.41 -12.57 9.88
C HIS A 23 25.08 -11.69 11.07
N VAL A 24 23.89 -11.12 11.06
CA VAL A 24 23.36 -10.31 12.15
C VAL A 24 22.07 -10.94 12.64
N LEU A 25 22.01 -11.27 13.93
CA LEU A 25 20.80 -11.81 14.54
C LEU A 25 19.85 -10.67 14.86
N ALA A 26 18.59 -10.81 14.43
CA ALA A 26 17.53 -9.87 14.73
C ALA A 26 16.34 -10.62 15.32
N LEU A 27 15.80 -10.08 16.42
CA LEU A 27 14.55 -10.53 16.99
C LEU A 27 13.39 -10.04 16.11
N THR A 28 12.54 -10.95 15.65
CA THR A 28 11.31 -10.66 14.89
C THR A 28 10.10 -11.28 15.58
N GLN A 29 8.92 -10.68 15.42
CA GLN A 29 7.69 -11.32 15.92
C GLN A 29 7.25 -12.46 15.02
N SER A 30 7.56 -12.40 13.71
CA SER A 30 7.14 -13.41 12.74
C SER A 30 8.05 -13.41 11.51
N GLN A 31 8.69 -14.55 11.24
CA GLN A 31 9.56 -14.73 10.07
C GLN A 31 8.80 -14.60 8.75
N SER A 32 7.56 -15.11 8.66
CA SER A 32 6.74 -14.95 7.45
C SER A 32 6.38 -13.48 7.20
N SER A 33 6.21 -12.69 8.26
CA SER A 33 5.89 -11.27 8.14
C SER A 33 7.05 -10.43 7.60
N MET A 34 8.26 -10.99 7.58
CA MET A 34 9.45 -10.40 6.96
C MET A 34 9.55 -10.70 5.47
N THR A 35 8.93 -11.78 4.98
CA THR A 35 9.01 -12.20 3.56
C THR A 35 7.78 -11.80 2.76
N HIS A 36 6.64 -11.60 3.43
CA HIS A 36 5.39 -11.22 2.80
C HIS A 36 5.16 -9.71 2.87
N SER A 37 4.39 -9.21 1.90
CA SER A 37 3.98 -7.82 1.84
C SER A 37 2.52 -7.69 1.45
N TYR A 38 1.99 -6.52 1.69
CA TYR A 38 0.70 -6.07 1.21
C TYR A 38 0.89 -4.74 0.50
N THR A 39 -0.13 -4.31 -0.21
CA THR A 39 -0.05 -3.10 -1.01
C THR A 39 -0.90 -2.01 -0.40
N VAL A 40 -0.42 -0.77 -0.48
CA VAL A 40 -1.17 0.44 -0.20
C VAL A 40 -1.17 1.33 -1.44
N MET A 41 -2.32 1.89 -1.79
CA MET A 41 -2.45 2.82 -2.91
C MET A 41 -3.09 4.12 -2.47
N MET A 42 -2.38 5.20 -2.76
CA MET A 42 -2.84 6.57 -2.54
C MET A 42 -3.23 7.19 -3.88
N CYS A 43 -4.28 8.00 -3.84
CA CYS A 43 -4.73 8.76 -5.00
C CYS A 43 -4.85 10.23 -4.65
N VAL A 44 -4.38 11.08 -5.57
CA VAL A 44 -4.53 12.53 -5.52
C VAL A 44 -5.36 12.90 -6.74
N PRO A 45 -6.62 13.37 -6.56
CA PRO A 45 -7.43 13.80 -7.68
C PRO A 45 -6.87 15.09 -8.31
N PRO A 46 -7.12 15.31 -9.61
CA PRO A 46 -6.67 16.52 -10.31
C PRO A 46 -7.30 17.77 -9.70
N GLY A 47 -6.53 18.87 -9.67
CA GLY A 47 -7.02 20.18 -9.23
C GLY A 47 -7.22 20.31 -7.72
N VAL A 48 -7.11 19.22 -6.95
CA VAL A 48 -7.23 19.25 -5.49
C VAL A 48 -5.87 18.96 -4.87
N ARG A 49 -5.39 19.85 -3.99
CA ARG A 49 -4.13 19.66 -3.24
C ARG A 49 -4.30 18.73 -2.02
N LYS A 50 -5.15 17.71 -2.12
CA LYS A 50 -5.47 16.75 -1.05
C LYS A 50 -5.57 15.35 -1.60
N PHE A 51 -5.27 14.34 -0.79
CA PHE A 51 -5.53 12.95 -1.12
C PHE A 51 -7.03 12.67 -1.18
N LEU A 52 -7.42 11.59 -1.88
CA LEU A 52 -8.75 11.01 -1.68
C LEU A 52 -8.95 10.67 -0.20
N PRO A 53 -10.17 10.83 0.36
CA PRO A 53 -10.41 10.52 1.77
C PRO A 53 -10.33 9.02 2.10
N VAL A 54 -10.14 8.16 1.09
CA VAL A 54 -10.07 6.71 1.21
C VAL A 54 -8.69 6.21 0.76
N LEU A 55 -8.04 5.43 1.62
CA LEU A 55 -6.82 4.68 1.33
C LEU A 55 -7.18 3.27 0.89
N PHE A 56 -6.59 2.83 -0.22
CA PHE A 56 -6.79 1.49 -0.74
C PHE A 56 -5.71 0.54 -0.24
N ILE A 57 -6.11 -0.60 0.30
CA ILE A 57 -5.20 -1.62 0.85
C ILE A 57 -5.57 -2.98 0.28
N THR A 58 -4.59 -3.69 -0.26
CA THR A 58 -4.75 -5.09 -0.67
C THR A 58 -3.89 -5.98 0.20
N LEU A 59 -4.54 -6.79 1.03
CA LEU A 59 -3.89 -7.78 1.88
C LEU A 59 -3.63 -9.08 1.10
N GLN A 60 -2.66 -9.86 1.58
CA GLN A 60 -2.37 -11.16 1.01
C GLN A 60 -3.28 -12.22 1.63
N GLU A 61 -4.07 -12.92 0.81
CA GLU A 61 -4.93 -14.03 1.23
C GLU A 61 -4.84 -15.20 0.24
N PRO A 62 -4.79 -16.46 0.67
CA PRO A 62 -4.56 -17.62 -0.21
C PRO A 62 -5.58 -17.80 -1.35
N ASN A 63 -6.83 -17.38 -1.14
CA ASN A 63 -7.93 -17.58 -2.09
C ASN A 63 -8.44 -16.26 -2.68
N GLU A 64 -7.65 -15.18 -2.59
CA GLU A 64 -8.01 -13.83 -3.06
C GLU A 64 -9.20 -13.19 -2.35
N ILE A 65 -9.86 -13.93 -1.46
CA ILE A 65 -11.01 -13.48 -0.70
C ILE A 65 -10.74 -13.61 0.80
N PHE A 66 -11.30 -12.68 1.55
CA PHE A 66 -11.37 -12.80 3.00
C PHE A 66 -12.31 -13.94 3.40
N GLY A 67 -11.80 -14.88 4.20
CA GLY A 67 -12.63 -15.90 4.82
C GLY A 67 -13.81 -15.30 5.61
N ARG A 68 -14.90 -16.07 5.77
CA ARG A 68 -16.15 -15.57 6.39
C ARG A 68 -15.94 -14.98 7.78
N LEU A 69 -15.14 -15.62 8.63
CA LEU A 69 -14.84 -15.15 9.98
C LEU A 69 -14.02 -13.86 9.96
N VAL A 70 -13.01 -13.85 9.11
CA VAL A 70 -12.17 -12.69 8.86
C VAL A 70 -13.00 -11.48 8.43
N LYS A 71 -13.88 -11.62 7.43
CA LYS A 71 -14.71 -10.52 6.93
C LYS A 71 -15.64 -9.93 8.00
N LYS A 72 -16.02 -10.75 9.00
CA LYS A 72 -16.82 -10.32 10.15
C LYS A 72 -16.00 -9.61 11.23
N SER A 73 -14.82 -10.11 11.57
CA SER A 73 -14.00 -9.61 12.69
C SER A 73 -12.96 -8.55 12.28
N MET A 74 -12.71 -8.38 10.98
CA MET A 74 -11.74 -7.42 10.47
C MET A 74 -12.11 -6.00 10.86
N PHE A 75 -11.11 -5.22 11.28
CA PHE A 75 -11.25 -3.79 11.52
C PHE A 75 -11.74 -3.07 10.26
N LYS A 76 -12.71 -2.18 10.43
CA LYS A 76 -13.28 -1.36 9.36
C LYS A 76 -13.20 0.10 9.79
N ALA A 77 -12.81 0.95 8.86
CA ALA A 77 -12.82 2.39 9.03
C ALA A 77 -13.31 3.04 7.73
N SER A 78 -13.97 4.19 7.84
CA SER A 78 -14.53 4.89 6.68
C SER A 78 -13.46 5.42 5.72
N ASN A 79 -12.23 5.63 6.21
CA ASN A 79 -11.09 6.06 5.40
C ASN A 79 -10.30 4.91 4.76
N LEU A 80 -10.74 3.65 4.89
CA LEU A 80 -10.06 2.50 4.31
C LEU A 80 -10.96 1.70 3.37
N TYR A 81 -10.45 1.40 2.19
CA TYR A 81 -10.98 0.37 1.33
C TYR A 81 -10.03 -0.83 1.31
N VAL A 82 -10.50 -1.99 1.80
CA VAL A 82 -9.64 -3.16 2.01
C VAL A 82 -10.12 -4.31 1.15
N THR A 83 -9.22 -4.81 0.29
CA THR A 83 -9.42 -6.01 -0.53
C THR A 83 -8.31 -7.03 -0.29
N ALA A 84 -8.39 -8.17 -0.95
CA ALA A 84 -7.43 -9.27 -0.84
C ALA A 84 -6.97 -9.75 -2.22
N SER A 85 -5.76 -10.30 -2.28
CA SER A 85 -5.26 -11.03 -3.44
C SER A 85 -4.21 -12.06 -3.01
N THR A 86 -3.92 -13.06 -3.86
CA THR A 86 -2.95 -14.12 -3.55
C THR A 86 -1.54 -13.58 -3.31
N SER A 87 -1.20 -12.48 -3.97
CA SER A 87 0.12 -11.84 -3.89
C SER A 87 0.18 -10.61 -2.97
N GLY A 88 -0.97 -10.14 -2.47
CA GLY A 88 -1.06 -8.85 -1.78
C GLY A 88 -0.84 -7.64 -2.70
N LYS A 89 -0.79 -7.84 -4.02
CA LYS A 89 -0.74 -6.77 -5.03
C LYS A 89 -2.14 -6.33 -5.40
N ILE A 90 -2.30 -5.05 -5.70
CA ILE A 90 -3.53 -4.50 -6.23
C ILE A 90 -3.81 -5.08 -7.62
N THR A 91 -5.07 -5.45 -7.87
CA THR A 91 -5.62 -5.88 -9.16
C THR A 91 -6.42 -4.76 -9.82
N MET A 92 -6.70 -4.91 -11.12
CA MET A 92 -7.39 -3.93 -11.98
C MET A 92 -8.80 -3.53 -11.50
N GLU A 93 -9.46 -4.33 -10.67
CA GLU A 93 -10.82 -4.07 -10.15
C GLU A 93 -10.96 -2.75 -9.38
N LEU A 94 -9.84 -2.15 -8.97
CA LEU A 94 -9.82 -0.83 -8.34
C LEU A 94 -10.26 0.30 -9.27
N TYR A 95 -10.17 0.17 -10.59
CA TYR A 95 -10.62 1.19 -11.53
C TYR A 95 -12.13 1.48 -11.42
N SER A 96 -12.92 0.46 -11.10
CA SER A 96 -14.37 0.60 -10.88
C SER A 96 -14.72 1.42 -9.63
N PHE A 97 -13.75 1.72 -8.75
CA PHE A 97 -13.95 2.53 -7.54
C PHE A 97 -13.69 4.04 -7.73
N PHE A 98 -13.35 4.50 -8.94
CA PHE A 98 -13.10 5.92 -9.22
C PHE A 98 -14.28 6.78 -9.71
N PRO A 99 -15.59 6.43 -9.63
CA PRO A 99 -16.66 7.34 -10.08
C PRO A 99 -16.79 8.62 -9.22
N HIS A 100 -15.92 8.83 -8.22
CA HIS A 100 -15.90 10.01 -7.37
C HIS A 100 -14.85 11.07 -7.77
N THR A 101 -14.08 10.84 -8.84
CA THR A 101 -13.13 11.85 -9.36
C THR A 101 -13.78 12.64 -10.50
N ASN A 102 -13.54 13.95 -10.56
CA ASN A 102 -14.06 14.85 -11.60
C ASN A 102 -13.94 14.27 -13.02
N GLN A 103 -14.83 14.71 -13.92
CA GLN A 103 -14.98 14.24 -15.31
C GLN A 103 -13.69 14.18 -16.14
N ARG A 104 -12.60 14.86 -15.76
CA ARG A 104 -11.29 14.78 -16.41
C ARG A 104 -10.17 14.57 -15.39
N CYS A 105 -9.44 13.45 -15.51
CA CYS A 105 -8.26 13.20 -14.67
C CYS A 105 -7.02 12.72 -15.43
N ILE A 106 -5.84 13.19 -15.01
CA ILE A 106 -4.57 12.62 -15.49
C ILE A 106 -4.17 11.51 -14.54
N PHE A 107 -4.10 10.31 -15.10
CA PHE A 107 -3.67 9.11 -14.43
C PHE A 107 -2.17 8.91 -14.64
N LEU A 108 -1.37 9.40 -13.69
CA LEU A 108 0.06 9.08 -13.66
C LEU A 108 0.25 7.66 -13.12
N ALA A 109 0.57 6.72 -14.01
CA ALA A 109 0.78 5.30 -13.73
C ALA A 109 2.27 5.00 -13.53
N ASP A 110 2.58 4.06 -12.64
CA ASP A 110 3.90 3.43 -12.62
C ASP A 110 4.02 2.43 -13.78
N SER A 111 5.23 2.10 -14.22
CA SER A 111 5.50 1.13 -15.30
C SER A 111 5.28 -0.33 -14.87
N LEU A 112 4.27 -0.59 -14.04
CA LEU A 112 3.92 -1.94 -13.61
C LEU A 112 3.21 -2.67 -14.76
N SER A 113 3.46 -3.98 -14.88
CA SER A 113 2.85 -4.81 -15.92
C SER A 113 1.34 -4.75 -15.91
N THR A 114 0.74 -4.51 -14.73
CA THR A 114 -0.69 -4.26 -14.56
C THR A 114 -1.14 -3.12 -15.48
N PHE A 115 -0.48 -1.97 -15.47
CA PHE A 115 -0.86 -0.81 -16.32
C PHE A 115 -0.38 -0.89 -17.76
N SER A 116 0.27 -1.99 -18.15
CA SER A 116 0.79 -2.17 -19.51
C SER A 116 -0.26 -2.72 -20.48
N ASP A 117 -1.34 -3.32 -19.96
CA ASP A 117 -2.44 -3.86 -20.75
C ASP A 117 -3.58 -2.83 -20.86
N GLN A 118 -3.53 -2.03 -21.93
CA GLN A 118 -4.51 -0.98 -22.19
C GLN A 118 -5.93 -1.52 -22.40
N GLU A 119 -6.08 -2.71 -23.00
CA GLU A 119 -7.40 -3.31 -23.27
C GLU A 119 -8.10 -3.65 -21.95
N THR A 120 -7.35 -4.22 -20.99
CA THR A 120 -7.88 -4.47 -19.65
C THR A 120 -8.20 -3.17 -18.91
N VAL A 121 -7.34 -2.15 -18.97
CA VAL A 121 -7.58 -0.84 -18.33
C VAL A 121 -8.85 -0.17 -18.88
N GLU A 122 -9.04 -0.20 -20.20
CA GLU A 122 -10.22 0.35 -20.86
C GLU A 122 -11.49 -0.45 -20.51
N GLY A 123 -11.40 -1.77 -20.41
CA GLY A 123 -12.53 -2.63 -20.05
C GLY A 123 -13.06 -2.44 -18.62
N VAL A 124 -12.23 -1.97 -17.68
CA VAL A 124 -12.64 -1.68 -16.29
C VAL A 124 -12.93 -0.19 -16.03
N LYS A 125 -12.75 0.65 -17.06
CA LYS A 125 -12.98 2.09 -16.98
C LYS A 125 -14.48 2.40 -16.89
N PRO A 126 -14.93 3.21 -15.92
CA PRO A 126 -16.30 3.73 -15.92
C PRO A 126 -16.53 4.60 -17.16
N GLU A 127 -17.65 4.42 -17.86
CA GLU A 127 -18.00 5.19 -19.08
C GLU A 127 -17.95 6.72 -18.87
N GLU A 128 -18.25 7.16 -17.66
CA GLU A 128 -18.37 8.58 -17.25
C GLU A 128 -17.01 9.26 -16.97
N LEU A 129 -15.91 8.48 -16.91
CA LEU A 129 -14.60 8.98 -16.52
C LEU A 129 -13.74 9.29 -17.76
N GLU A 130 -13.60 10.56 -18.16
CA GLU A 130 -12.53 10.92 -19.10
C GLU A 130 -11.20 10.93 -18.32
N HIS A 131 -10.26 10.08 -18.71
CA HIS A 131 -8.93 10.10 -18.13
C HIS A 131 -7.85 10.01 -19.21
N GLU A 132 -6.73 10.69 -18.98
CA GLU A 132 -5.51 10.57 -19.75
C GLU A 132 -4.50 9.78 -18.93
N MET A 133 -4.06 8.62 -19.41
CA MET A 133 -3.04 7.82 -18.74
C MET A 133 -1.64 8.20 -19.22
N ILE A 134 -0.80 8.66 -18.30
CA ILE A 134 0.62 8.90 -18.52
C ILE A 134 1.39 7.84 -17.76
N THR A 135 2.10 6.98 -18.47
CA THR A 135 2.96 5.96 -17.87
C THR A 135 4.34 6.53 -17.62
N ILE A 136 4.79 6.49 -16.37
CA ILE A 136 6.16 6.84 -16.02
C ILE A 136 7.11 5.80 -16.62
N PRO A 137 8.23 6.21 -17.24
CA PRO A 137 9.21 5.25 -17.74
C PRO A 137 9.73 4.32 -16.64
N PRO A 138 10.09 3.08 -16.97
CA PRO A 138 10.61 2.15 -15.99
C PRO A 138 11.89 2.68 -15.34
N LYS A 139 12.08 2.33 -14.06
CA LYS A 139 13.27 2.66 -13.23
C LYS A 139 13.45 4.14 -12.88
N VAL A 140 12.56 5.04 -13.29
CA VAL A 140 12.61 6.47 -12.89
C VAL A 140 11.49 6.88 -11.93
N ALA A 141 10.58 5.96 -11.57
CA ALA A 141 9.48 6.23 -10.64
C ALA A 141 9.97 6.85 -9.32
N GLY A 142 11.00 6.27 -8.69
CA GLY A 142 11.58 6.82 -7.46
C GLY A 142 12.25 8.20 -7.59
N GLN A 143 12.33 8.76 -8.79
CA GLN A 143 12.87 10.10 -9.05
C GLN A 143 11.80 11.11 -9.45
N ILE A 144 10.75 10.69 -10.17
CA ILE A 144 9.76 11.60 -10.76
C ILE A 144 8.34 11.37 -10.28
N GLN A 145 8.03 10.22 -9.69
CA GLN A 145 6.70 9.90 -9.20
C GLN A 145 6.47 10.67 -7.87
N PRO A 146 5.52 11.63 -7.82
CA PRO A 146 5.42 12.52 -6.66
C PRO A 146 5.07 11.83 -5.34
N LEU A 147 4.32 10.73 -5.40
CA LEU A 147 3.95 9.95 -4.22
C LEU A 147 5.16 9.15 -3.68
N ASP A 148 6.05 8.62 -4.51
CA ASP A 148 7.26 7.89 -4.15
C ASP A 148 8.34 8.83 -3.62
N VAL A 149 8.48 10.00 -4.24
CA VAL A 149 9.52 10.96 -3.85
C VAL A 149 9.16 11.65 -2.55
N LEU A 150 7.88 11.98 -2.34
CA LEU A 150 7.46 12.81 -1.21
C LEU A 150 6.58 12.04 -0.21
N CYS A 151 5.48 11.46 -0.66
CA CYS A 151 4.39 11.04 0.23
C CYS A 151 4.68 9.73 0.95
N PHE A 152 5.03 8.67 0.22
CA PHE A 152 5.35 7.36 0.77
C PHE A 152 6.56 7.39 1.72
N PRO A 153 7.65 8.13 1.47
CA PRO A 153 8.72 8.28 2.45
C PRO A 153 8.25 8.84 3.79
N MET A 154 7.41 9.88 3.77
CA MET A 154 6.82 10.46 4.99
C MET A 154 5.88 9.47 5.69
N PHE A 155 4.97 8.87 4.91
CA PHE A 155 3.98 7.92 5.41
C PHE A 155 4.65 6.68 6.01
N THR A 156 5.57 6.04 5.28
CA THR A 156 6.36 4.90 5.77
C THR A 156 7.23 5.27 6.98
N GLY A 157 7.71 6.53 7.04
CA GLY A 157 8.43 7.07 8.19
C GLY A 157 7.57 7.09 9.46
N CYS A 158 6.31 7.51 9.37
CA CYS A 158 5.35 7.47 10.49
C CYS A 158 5.11 6.04 10.97
N PHE A 159 4.85 5.11 10.05
CA PHE A 159 4.72 3.68 10.38
C PHE A 159 5.93 3.17 11.14
N ARG A 160 7.14 3.44 10.63
CA ARG A 160 8.39 2.99 11.25
C ARG A 160 8.56 3.54 12.67
N LYS A 161 8.18 4.80 12.93
CA LYS A 161 8.24 5.37 14.28
C LYS A 161 7.34 4.62 15.25
N VAL A 162 6.09 4.38 14.86
CA VAL A 162 5.11 3.66 15.70
C VAL A 162 5.55 2.21 15.95
N THR A 163 5.95 1.48 14.90
CA THR A 163 6.40 0.09 15.05
C THR A 163 7.66 -0.02 15.89
N ASN A 164 8.64 0.88 15.70
CA ASN A 164 9.85 0.90 16.53
C ASN A 164 9.51 1.17 18.00
N TRP A 165 8.57 2.08 18.29
CA TRP A 165 8.14 2.34 19.66
C TRP A 165 7.48 1.11 20.30
N ILE A 166 6.63 0.39 19.55
CA ILE A 166 6.02 -0.87 20.01
C ILE A 166 7.10 -1.90 20.37
N PHE A 167 8.11 -2.08 19.50
CA PHE A 167 9.19 -3.02 19.74
C PHE A 167 10.10 -2.61 20.90
N LEU A 168 10.52 -1.35 20.96
CA LEU A 168 11.43 -0.84 22.00
C LEU A 168 10.81 -0.94 23.40
N ASN A 169 9.50 -0.74 23.50
CA ASN A 169 8.78 -0.76 24.79
C ASN A 169 8.08 -2.10 25.05
N ASN A 170 8.41 -3.16 24.29
CA ASN A 170 7.83 -4.50 24.40
C ASN A 170 6.30 -4.51 24.57
N GLN A 171 5.62 -3.67 23.79
CA GLN A 171 4.17 -3.53 23.88
C GLN A 171 3.49 -4.81 23.37
N PRO A 172 2.35 -5.24 23.95
CA PRO A 172 1.65 -6.47 23.58
C PRO A 172 0.85 -6.31 22.28
N ALA A 173 1.46 -5.75 21.24
CA ALA A 173 0.87 -5.56 19.92
C ALA A 173 1.66 -6.34 18.87
N GLN A 174 0.95 -7.18 18.11
CA GLN A 174 1.50 -7.91 16.97
C GLN A 174 1.41 -7.01 15.73
N VAL A 175 2.50 -6.33 15.38
CA VAL A 175 2.48 -5.29 14.32
C VAL A 175 2.13 -5.84 12.95
N HIS A 176 2.41 -7.13 12.72
CA HIS A 176 2.14 -7.84 11.49
C HIS A 176 0.69 -8.34 11.40
N HIS A 177 -0.08 -8.29 12.49
CA HIS A 177 -1.46 -8.74 12.48
C HIS A 177 -2.34 -7.75 11.72
N ARG A 178 -3.15 -8.25 10.79
CA ARG A 178 -4.10 -7.49 9.94
C ARG A 178 -4.86 -6.39 10.69
N TYR A 179 -5.35 -6.68 11.90
CA TYR A 179 -6.13 -5.73 12.69
C TYR A 179 -5.30 -4.50 13.07
N VAL A 180 -4.05 -4.73 13.49
CA VAL A 180 -3.11 -3.65 13.86
C VAL A 180 -2.70 -2.87 12.63
N ILE A 181 -2.42 -3.57 11.51
CA ILE A 181 -2.08 -2.93 10.23
C ILE A 181 -3.18 -1.97 9.78
N LEU A 182 -4.42 -2.44 9.70
CA LEU A 182 -5.54 -1.61 9.26
C LEU A 182 -5.79 -0.45 10.23
N LYS A 183 -5.69 -0.68 11.54
CA LYS A 183 -5.82 0.39 12.54
C LYS A 183 -4.72 1.45 12.40
N MET A 184 -3.47 1.05 12.14
CA MET A 184 -2.38 1.99 11.90
C MET A 184 -2.57 2.80 10.62
N HIS A 185 -2.99 2.16 9.51
CA HIS A 185 -3.30 2.87 8.26
C HIS A 185 -4.44 3.87 8.44
N SER A 186 -5.51 3.46 9.12
CA SER A 186 -6.63 4.35 9.40
C SER A 186 -6.25 5.54 10.30
N LEU A 187 -5.27 5.38 11.18
CA LEU A 187 -4.82 6.46 12.06
C LEU A 187 -3.87 7.45 11.37
N ILE A 188 -3.02 6.96 10.46
CA ILE A 188 -1.97 7.77 9.83
C ILE A 188 -2.48 8.48 8.57
N TYR A 189 -3.47 7.92 7.88
CA TYR A 189 -4.05 8.44 6.65
C TYR A 189 -5.24 9.36 6.90
#